data_AF-A0A081N3P9-F1
#
_entry.id   AF-A0A081N3P9-F1
#
_cell.length_a   1.000
_cell.length_b   1.000
_cell.length_c   1.000
_cell.angle_alpha   90.00
_cell.angle_beta   90.00
_cell.angle_gamma   90.00
#
_symmetry.space_group_name_H-M   'P 1'
#
loop_
_entity.id
_entity.type
_entity.pdbx_description
1 polymer ?
#
loop_
_entity_poly.entity_id
_entity_poly.type
_entity_poly.pdbx_seq_one_letter_code
_entity_poly.pdbx_strand_id
1 'polypeptide(L)'
;MRDLYDTDFYSWTLRQAELIREGRLAELDLENILEEIESMGRSDYRALQSRLEVLFMHLLKWEYQPEKRQTRHSWERTIREQRKQTRRILQDSPSLKCKIEVMLPVAYKRAVEDAAEETGLSPSTFPKERPWSYEQAINPEFWP
;
A
#
# COMPACT_ATOMS: atom_id res chain seq x y z
N MET A 1 -28.61 16.22 -15.89
CA MET A 1 -27.48 17.16 -15.70
C MET A 1 -26.37 16.35 -15.06
N ARG A 2 -25.14 16.38 -15.58
CA ARG A 2 -24.03 15.72 -14.89
C ARG A 2 -23.61 16.61 -13.72
N ASP A 3 -23.41 16.02 -12.56
CA ASP A 3 -22.98 16.73 -11.35
C ASP A 3 -21.55 17.27 -11.55
N LEU A 4 -21.20 18.35 -10.85
CA LEU A 4 -19.82 18.85 -10.78
C LEU A 4 -18.91 17.76 -10.19
N TYR A 5 -19.42 16.92 -9.30
CA TYR A 5 -18.72 15.74 -8.79
C TYR A 5 -18.21 14.82 -9.91
N ASP A 6 -19.07 14.49 -10.87
CA ASP A 6 -18.75 13.58 -11.98
C ASP A 6 -17.92 14.23 -13.12
N THR A 7 -17.97 15.55 -13.23
CA THR A 7 -17.46 16.28 -14.40
C THR A 7 -16.20 17.07 -14.13
N ASP A 8 -16.04 17.57 -12.91
CA ASP A 8 -14.87 18.28 -12.45
C ASP A 8 -14.72 18.12 -10.92
N PHE A 9 -14.27 16.92 -10.54
CA PHE A 9 -14.05 16.54 -9.14
C PHE A 9 -13.19 17.56 -8.39
N TYR A 10 -12.14 18.10 -9.03
CA TYR A 10 -11.26 19.07 -8.39
C TYR A 10 -12.03 20.35 -8.04
N SER A 11 -12.76 20.93 -8.99
CA SER A 11 -13.60 22.10 -8.72
C SER A 11 -14.70 21.79 -7.70
N TRP A 12 -15.28 20.58 -7.71
CA TRP A 12 -16.24 20.13 -6.69
C TRP A 12 -15.60 20.14 -5.28
N THR A 13 -14.39 19.59 -5.09
CA THR A 13 -13.73 19.59 -3.78
C THR A 13 -13.49 21.02 -3.25
N LEU A 14 -13.06 21.95 -4.11
CA LEU A 14 -12.86 23.35 -3.75
C LEU A 14 -14.19 24.02 -3.37
N ARG A 15 -15.27 23.72 -4.09
CA ARG A 15 -16.60 24.26 -3.79
C ARG A 15 -17.12 23.78 -2.44
N GLN A 16 -17.00 22.48 -2.14
CA GLN A 16 -17.39 21.92 -0.84
C GLN A 16 -16.56 22.55 0.29
N ALA A 17 -15.25 22.70 0.11
CA ALA A 17 -14.38 23.36 1.10
C ALA A 17 -14.79 24.82 1.35
N GLU A 18 -15.18 25.56 0.31
CA GLU A 18 -15.64 26.94 0.46
C GLU A 18 -16.97 27.04 1.21
N LEU A 19 -17.93 26.17 0.90
CA LEU A 19 -19.19 26.10 1.64
C LEU A 19 -18.97 25.83 3.14
N ILE A 20 -18.01 24.97 3.49
CA ILE A 20 -17.62 24.72 4.89
C ILE A 20 -17.04 26.01 5.52
N ARG A 21 -16.13 26.71 4.83
CA ARG A 21 -15.53 27.96 5.35
C ARG A 21 -16.57 29.06 5.55
N GLU A 22 -17.54 29.18 4.65
CA GLU A 22 -18.65 30.14 4.72
C GLU A 22 -19.73 29.73 5.74
N GLY A 23 -19.64 28.53 6.34
CA GLY A 23 -20.65 28.01 7.28
C GLY A 23 -21.98 27.61 6.63
N ARG A 24 -22.00 27.46 5.30
CA ARG A 24 -23.20 27.15 4.50
C ARG A 24 -23.45 25.64 4.44
N LEU A 25 -23.60 25.03 5.62
CA LEU A 25 -23.65 23.57 5.77
C LEU A 25 -24.87 22.93 5.07
N ALA A 26 -25.96 23.68 4.89
CA ALA A 26 -27.17 23.19 4.22
C ALA A 26 -27.00 22.98 2.70
N GLU A 27 -25.92 23.50 2.11
CA GLU A 27 -25.61 23.38 0.69
C GLU A 27 -24.55 22.31 0.41
N LEU A 28 -24.06 21.63 1.45
CA LEU A 28 -23.06 20.58 1.30
C LEU A 28 -23.65 19.36 0.61
N ASP A 29 -22.85 18.80 -0.27
CA ASP A 29 -23.11 17.52 -0.91
C ASP A 29 -22.69 16.39 0.03
N LEU A 30 -23.47 16.18 1.09
CA LEU A 30 -23.11 15.29 2.21
C LEU A 30 -22.96 13.83 1.79
N GLU A 31 -23.69 13.37 0.78
CA GLU A 31 -23.62 11.99 0.30
C GLU A 31 -22.26 11.71 -0.35
N ASN A 32 -21.87 12.54 -1.32
CA ASN A 32 -20.57 12.41 -1.98
C ASN A 32 -19.41 12.71 -1.03
N ILE A 33 -19.55 13.68 -0.10
CA ILE A 33 -18.53 13.94 0.94
C ILE A 33 -18.32 12.72 1.83
N LEU A 34 -19.39 12.07 2.28
CA LEU A 34 -19.30 10.87 3.11
C LEU A 34 -18.60 9.75 2.35
N GLU A 35 -18.98 9.52 1.09
CA GLU A 35 -18.34 8.52 0.24
C GLU A 35 -16.84 8.78 0.09
N GLU A 36 -16.43 10.03 -0.16
CA GLU A 36 -15.01 10.39 -0.26
C GLU A 36 -14.25 10.14 1.04
N ILE A 37 -14.82 10.51 2.19
CA ILE A 37 -14.19 10.27 3.50
C ILE A 37 -14.00 8.76 3.76
N GLU A 38 -15.02 7.94 3.48
CA GLU A 38 -14.90 6.49 3.60
C GLU A 38 -13.89 5.90 2.58
N SER A 39 -13.90 6.43 1.36
CA SER A 39 -13.00 6.04 0.28
C SER A 39 -11.54 6.33 0.64
N MET A 40 -11.24 7.49 1.22
CA MET A 40 -9.91 7.86 1.69
C MET A 40 -9.36 6.84 2.69
N GLY A 41 -10.15 6.45 3.69
CA GLY A 41 -9.73 5.42 4.67
C GLY A 41 -9.47 4.05 4.03
N ARG A 42 -10.30 3.65 3.06
CA ARG A 42 -10.10 2.41 2.29
C ARG A 42 -8.86 2.49 1.38
N SER A 43 -8.56 3.66 0.84
CA SER A 43 -7.41 3.91 -0.04
C SER A 43 -6.10 3.69 0.70
N ASP A 44 -5.93 4.29 1.89
CA ASP A 44 -4.70 4.11 2.68
C ASP A 44 -4.50 2.66 3.12
N TYR A 45 -5.58 1.97 3.51
CA TYR A 45 -5.53 0.54 3.83
C TYR A 45 -5.02 -0.28 2.63
N ARG A 46 -5.60 -0.07 1.44
CA ARG A 46 -5.21 -0.78 0.22
C ARG A 46 -3.80 -0.42 -0.21
N ALA A 47 -3.42 0.85 -0.09
CA ALA A 47 -2.08 1.32 -0.39
C ALA A 47 -1.06 0.62 0.50
N LEU A 48 -1.28 0.59 1.83
CA LEU A 48 -0.39 -0.10 2.77
C LEU A 48 -0.25 -1.59 2.42
N GLN A 49 -1.36 -2.28 2.18
CA GLN A 49 -1.33 -3.69 1.79
C GLN A 49 -0.52 -3.91 0.50
N SER A 50 -0.74 -3.09 -0.53
CA SER A 50 0.00 -3.16 -1.80
C SER A 50 1.50 -2.89 -1.62
N ARG A 51 1.88 -1.94 -0.75
CA ARG A 51 3.30 -1.70 -0.41
C ARG A 51 3.94 -2.93 0.23
N LEU A 52 3.22 -3.62 1.12
CA LEU A 52 3.70 -4.84 1.76
C LEU A 52 3.79 -6.00 0.76
N GLU A 53 2.79 -6.19 -0.10
CA GLU A 53 2.81 -7.19 -1.19
C GLU A 53 4.09 -7.06 -2.04
N VAL A 54 4.35 -5.86 -2.57
CA VAL A 54 5.52 -5.60 -3.42
C VAL A 54 6.84 -5.74 -2.65
N LEU A 55 6.87 -5.30 -1.39
CA LEU A 55 8.04 -5.45 -0.52
C LEU A 55 8.38 -6.93 -0.32
N PHE A 56 7.37 -7.73 0.06
CA PHE A 56 7.53 -9.15 0.36
C PHE A 56 7.95 -9.92 -0.88
N MET A 57 7.36 -9.62 -2.04
CA MET A 57 7.74 -10.23 -3.31
C MET A 57 9.23 -10.00 -3.60
N HIS A 58 9.71 -8.76 -3.42
CA HIS A 58 11.12 -8.45 -3.66
C HIS A 58 12.05 -9.05 -2.61
N LEU A 59 11.64 -9.17 -1.35
CA LEU A 59 12.41 -9.87 -0.32
C LEU A 59 12.53 -11.37 -0.63
N LEU A 60 11.46 -12.02 -1.11
CA LEU A 60 11.50 -13.40 -1.57
C LEU A 60 12.43 -13.56 -2.78
N LYS A 61 12.32 -12.68 -3.79
CA LYS A 61 13.25 -12.68 -4.93
C LYS A 61 14.69 -12.50 -4.48
N TRP A 62 14.92 -11.63 -3.50
CA TRP A 62 16.24 -11.40 -2.94
C TRP A 62 16.79 -12.65 -2.26
N GLU A 63 16.03 -13.28 -1.38
CA GLU A 63 16.43 -14.47 -0.62
C GLU A 63 16.66 -15.70 -1.53
N TYR A 64 15.74 -15.95 -2.47
CA TYR A 64 15.71 -17.19 -3.27
C TYR A 64 16.35 -17.07 -4.66
N GLN A 65 16.87 -15.91 -5.05
CA GLN A 65 17.69 -15.71 -6.27
C GLN A 65 19.01 -14.97 -5.98
N PRO A 66 19.89 -15.48 -5.11
CA PRO A 66 21.11 -14.78 -4.69
C PRO A 66 22.03 -14.43 -5.87
N GLU A 67 22.07 -15.27 -6.90
CA GLU A 67 22.84 -15.07 -8.13
C GLU A 67 22.42 -13.82 -8.91
N LYS A 68 21.17 -13.36 -8.76
CA LYS A 68 20.65 -12.18 -9.47
C LYS A 68 20.84 -10.87 -8.70
N ARG A 69 21.21 -10.91 -7.42
CA ARG A 69 21.34 -9.70 -6.56
C ARG A 69 22.31 -8.67 -7.16
N GLN A 70 23.46 -9.12 -7.66
CA GLN A 70 24.54 -8.26 -8.15
C GLN A 70 24.18 -7.53 -9.46
N THR A 71 23.24 -8.08 -10.24
CA THR A 71 22.85 -7.54 -11.55
C THR A 71 21.52 -6.76 -11.49
N ARG A 72 20.81 -6.81 -10.36
CA ARG A 72 19.47 -6.25 -10.20
C ARG A 72 19.40 -5.19 -9.11
N HIS A 73 20.16 -4.11 -9.30
CA HIS A 73 20.08 -2.89 -8.49
C HIS A 73 18.65 -2.31 -8.39
N SER A 74 17.78 -2.65 -9.35
CA SER A 74 16.36 -2.29 -9.30
C SER A 74 15.61 -2.93 -8.13
N TRP A 75 15.98 -4.14 -7.68
CA TRP A 75 15.32 -4.80 -6.54
C TRP A 75 15.63 -4.11 -5.23
N GLU A 76 16.89 -3.79 -4.99
CA GLU A 76 17.32 -3.05 -3.79
C GLU A 76 16.59 -1.70 -3.68
N ARG A 77 16.54 -0.96 -4.80
CA ARG A 77 15.82 0.31 -4.88
C ARG A 77 14.33 0.13 -4.58
N THR A 78 13.69 -0.89 -5.14
CA THR A 78 12.27 -1.17 -4.88
C THR A 78 12.03 -1.51 -3.41
N ILE A 79 12.87 -2.36 -2.79
CA ILE A 79 12.77 -2.70 -1.36
C ILE A 79 12.88 -1.45 -0.49
N ARG A 80 13.91 -0.62 -0.72
CA ARG A 80 14.10 0.64 0.01
C ARG A 80 12.89 1.58 -0.15
N GLU A 81 12.35 1.69 -1.36
CA GLU A 81 11.19 2.53 -1.65
C GLU A 81 9.92 2.01 -0.96
N GLN A 82 9.61 0.71 -1.04
CA GLN A 82 8.43 0.17 -0.37
C GLN A 82 8.52 0.31 1.16
N ARG A 83 9.71 0.11 1.76
CA ARG A 83 9.95 0.39 3.19
C ARG A 83 9.68 1.85 3.55
N LYS A 84 10.18 2.78 2.73
CA LYS A 84 9.98 4.23 2.92
C LYS A 84 8.50 4.59 2.83
N GLN A 85 7.80 4.14 1.79
CA GLN A 85 6.38 4.45 1.59
C GLN A 85 5.48 3.81 2.66
N THR A 86 5.79 2.58 3.09
CA THR A 86 5.12 1.93 4.23
C THR A 86 5.21 2.79 5.49
N ARG A 87 6.41 3.29 5.82
CA ARG A 87 6.59 4.19 6.96
C ARG A 87 5.81 5.49 6.81
N ARG A 88 5.80 6.08 5.62
CA ARG A 88 5.07 7.32 5.33
C ARG A 88 3.56 7.15 5.54
N ILE A 89 2.97 6.10 4.97
CA ILE A 89 1.53 5.80 5.15
C ILE A 89 1.20 5.63 6.64
N LEU A 90 2.04 4.97 7.42
CA LEU A 90 1.82 4.79 8.86
C LEU A 90 2.09 6.05 9.71
N GLN A 91 2.80 7.05 9.17
CA GLN A 91 2.95 8.36 9.79
C GLN A 91 1.70 9.20 9.55
N ASP A 92 1.15 9.17 8.34
CA ASP A 92 -0.06 9.90 7.95
C ASP A 92 -1.33 9.25 8.56
N SER A 93 -1.34 7.92 8.65
CA SER A 93 -2.48 7.11 9.12
C SER A 93 -2.07 6.11 10.23
N PRO A 94 -1.71 6.57 11.44
CA PRO A 94 -1.17 5.73 12.51
C PRO A 94 -2.15 4.67 13.04
N SER A 95 -3.46 4.89 12.87
CA SER A 95 -4.50 3.92 13.23
C SER A 95 -4.39 2.62 12.42
N LEU A 96 -3.78 2.64 11.24
CA LEU A 96 -3.57 1.43 10.43
C LEU A 96 -2.59 0.43 11.05
N LYS A 97 -1.78 0.85 12.04
CA LYS A 97 -0.86 -0.07 12.74
C LYS A 97 -1.59 -1.27 13.34
N CYS A 98 -2.80 -1.08 13.88
CA CYS A 98 -3.59 -2.18 14.44
C CYS A 98 -4.17 -3.14 13.39
N LYS A 99 -4.09 -2.79 12.10
CA LYS A 99 -4.57 -3.58 10.98
C LYS A 99 -3.47 -4.37 10.27
N ILE A 100 -2.19 -4.10 10.58
CA ILE A 100 -1.04 -4.74 9.92
C ILE A 100 -1.13 -6.25 10.05
N GLU A 101 -1.33 -6.79 11.26
CA GLU A 101 -1.42 -8.24 11.49
C GLU A 101 -2.50 -8.93 10.64
N VAL A 102 -3.60 -8.23 10.35
CA VAL A 102 -4.67 -8.75 9.49
C VAL A 102 -4.26 -8.73 8.01
N MET A 103 -3.47 -7.73 7.58
CA MET A 103 -2.99 -7.61 6.20
C MET A 103 -1.86 -8.58 5.86
N LEU A 104 -0.98 -8.92 6.82
CA LEU A 104 0.25 -9.66 6.56
C LEU A 104 0.04 -11.00 5.83
N PRO A 105 -0.93 -11.85 6.20
CA PRO A 105 -1.15 -13.12 5.50
C PRO A 105 -1.61 -12.93 4.05
N VAL A 106 -2.50 -11.97 3.82
CA VAL A 106 -3.02 -11.65 2.47
C VAL A 106 -1.89 -11.11 1.60
N ALA A 107 -1.12 -10.16 2.14
CA ALA A 107 -0.01 -9.54 1.43
C ALA A 107 1.08 -10.56 1.08
N TYR A 108 1.38 -11.49 1.99
CA TYR A 108 2.38 -12.52 1.74
C TYR A 108 1.95 -13.53 0.69
N LYS A 109 0.70 -13.98 0.75
CA LYS A 109 0.19 -14.96 -0.21
C LYS A 109 0.33 -14.43 -1.64
N ARG A 110 -0.10 -13.19 -1.88
CA ARG A 110 0.04 -12.53 -3.18
C ARG A 110 1.51 -12.34 -3.57
N ALA A 111 2.33 -11.92 -2.62
CA ALA A 111 3.77 -11.78 -2.86
C ALA A 111 4.45 -13.09 -3.30
N VAL A 112 4.02 -14.24 -2.79
CA VAL A 112 4.51 -15.57 -3.22
C VAL A 112 4.05 -15.88 -4.64
N GLU A 113 2.78 -15.60 -4.97
CA GLU A 113 2.22 -15.77 -6.32
C GLU A 113 3.00 -14.93 -7.34
N ASP A 114 3.17 -13.63 -7.07
CA ASP A 114 3.89 -12.71 -7.95
C ASP A 114 5.39 -13.05 -8.04
N ALA A 115 6.01 -13.47 -6.93
CA ALA A 115 7.42 -13.90 -6.93
C ALA A 115 7.60 -15.17 -7.77
N ALA A 116 6.70 -16.15 -7.66
CA ALA A 116 6.76 -17.35 -8.47
C ALA A 116 6.65 -17.01 -9.96
N GLU A 117 5.73 -16.13 -10.33
CA GLU A 117 5.54 -15.67 -11.71
C GLU A 117 6.80 -14.95 -12.24
N GLU A 118 7.33 -13.97 -11.51
CA GLU A 118 8.49 -13.20 -11.99
C GLU A 118 9.82 -13.96 -11.98
N THR A 119 9.97 -14.93 -11.09
CA THR A 119 11.20 -15.74 -10.97
C THR A 119 11.19 -16.98 -11.85
N GLY A 120 10.00 -17.47 -12.23
CA GLY A 120 9.80 -18.77 -12.86
C GLY A 120 10.00 -19.96 -11.91
N LEU A 121 10.16 -19.72 -10.60
CA LEU A 121 10.25 -20.77 -9.59
C LEU A 121 8.85 -21.27 -9.22
N SER A 122 8.74 -22.54 -8.83
CA SER A 122 7.49 -23.07 -8.27
C SER A 122 7.07 -22.27 -7.03
N PRO A 123 5.77 -21.96 -6.84
CA PRO A 123 5.28 -21.38 -5.59
C PRO A 123 5.67 -22.19 -4.34
N SER A 124 5.84 -23.51 -4.48
CA SER A 124 6.27 -24.40 -3.40
C SER A 124 7.73 -24.22 -2.97
N THR A 125 8.53 -23.50 -3.76
CA THR A 125 9.91 -23.12 -3.39
C THR A 125 9.91 -22.11 -2.24
N PHE A 126 8.86 -21.29 -2.15
CA PHE A 126 8.72 -20.30 -1.11
C PHE A 126 8.02 -20.91 0.12
N PRO A 127 8.40 -20.49 1.34
CA PRO A 127 7.74 -20.93 2.56
C PRO A 127 6.24 -20.62 2.58
N LYS A 128 5.45 -21.46 3.26
CA LYS A 128 4.00 -21.21 3.44
C LYS A 128 3.71 -20.02 4.35
N GLU A 129 4.63 -19.73 5.27
CA GLU A 129 4.58 -18.59 6.19
C GLU A 129 5.81 -17.72 5.99
N ARG A 130 5.69 -16.41 6.26
CA ARG A 130 6.81 -15.48 6.12
C ARG A 130 8.01 -15.95 6.97
N PRO A 131 9.22 -16.04 6.39
CA PRO A 131 10.42 -16.41 7.15
C PRO A 131 10.91 -15.28 8.08
N TRP A 132 10.37 -14.08 7.92
CA TRP A 132 10.71 -12.89 8.70
C TRP A 132 9.46 -12.27 9.35
N SER A 133 9.66 -11.58 10.47
CA SER A 133 8.66 -10.73 11.13
C SER A 133 8.39 -9.45 10.33
N TYR A 134 7.27 -8.79 10.61
CA TYR A 134 6.97 -7.49 9.99
C TYR A 134 8.08 -6.46 10.29
N GLU A 135 8.57 -6.46 11.53
CA GLU A 135 9.63 -5.58 12.03
C GLU A 135 10.93 -5.78 11.25
N GLN A 136 11.30 -7.04 10.98
CA GLN A 136 12.44 -7.35 10.11
C GLN A 136 12.20 -6.86 8.69
N ALA A 137 11.03 -7.12 8.10
CA ALA A 137 10.74 -6.72 6.72
C ALA A 137 10.87 -5.22 6.49
N ILE A 138 10.42 -4.39 7.43
CA ILE A 138 10.45 -2.93 7.30
C ILE A 138 11.79 -2.30 7.71
N ASN A 139 12.66 -3.05 8.38
CA ASN A 139 13.95 -2.58 8.87
C ASN A 139 14.88 -2.26 7.68
N PRO A 140 15.36 -1.01 7.52
CA PRO A 140 16.27 -0.64 6.43
C PRO A 140 17.52 -1.51 6.31
N GLU A 141 18.02 -2.04 7.43
CA GLU A 141 19.26 -2.81 7.51
C GLU A 141 19.05 -4.32 7.29
N PHE A 142 17.80 -4.78 7.23
CA PHE A 142 17.51 -6.20 7.01
C PHE A 142 17.56 -6.55 5.53
N TRP A 143 18.36 -7.56 5.17
CA TRP A 143 18.46 -8.13 3.83
C TRP A 143 18.58 -9.66 3.97
N PRO A 144 17.53 -10.42 3.62
CA PRO A 144 17.52 -11.88 3.81
C PRO A 144 18.47 -12.63 2.87
#